data_AF-A0A843TWN2-F1
#
_entry.id   AF-A0A843TWN2-F1
#
_cell.length_a   1.000
_cell.length_b   1.000
_cell.length_c   1.000
_cell.angle_alpha   90.00
_cell.angle_beta   90.00
_cell.angle_gamma   90.00
#
_symmetry.space_group_name_H-M   'P 1'
#
loop_
_entity.id
_entity.type
_entity.pdbx_description
1 polymer ?
#
loop_
_entity_poly.entity_id
_entity_poly.type
_entity_poly.pdbx_seq_one_letter_code
_entity_poly.pdbx_strand_id
1 'polypeptide(L)'
;MQGLVQAMQTQAHTQAALQAQLEAQERADVWWSSLLHTRFEDGAVEVGWDELVRLFRAKFVPKHIQDKMEQEFLSLTQGSMTVLEYEARFAELSKYAPHIVADERRKAKKFVMGLRPSLRMRLVASYPRAGAQRGVSAGGRDGAVSGGEEGFLEEASSTIPEAG
;
A
#
# COMPACT_ATOMS: atom_id res chain seq x y z
N MET A 1 4.81 2.84 -51.67
CA MET A 1 6.03 2.36 -50.97
C MET A 1 5.96 2.53 -49.44
N GLN A 2 5.40 3.62 -48.89
CA GLN A 2 5.29 3.81 -47.42
C GLN A 2 4.47 2.73 -46.68
N GLY A 3 3.36 2.26 -47.24
CA GLY A 3 2.52 1.24 -46.57
C GLY A 3 3.21 -0.11 -46.34
N LEU A 4 4.09 -0.53 -47.25
CA LEU A 4 4.87 -1.77 -47.11
C LEU A 4 5.92 -1.67 -46.01
N VAL A 5 6.60 -0.52 -45.91
CA VAL A 5 7.59 -0.26 -44.85
C VAL A 5 6.92 -0.27 -43.48
N GLN A 6 5.74 0.33 -43.37
CA GLN A 6 4.99 0.36 -42.12
C GLN A 6 4.47 -1.02 -41.72
N ALA A 7 3.98 -1.82 -42.67
CA ALA A 7 3.54 -3.20 -42.40
C ALA A 7 4.70 -4.07 -41.87
N MET A 8 5.90 -3.96 -42.46
CA MET A 8 7.09 -4.68 -41.99
C MET A 8 7.54 -4.24 -40.60
N GLN A 9 7.50 -2.94 -40.30
CA GLN A 9 7.81 -2.42 -38.97
C GLN A 9 6.81 -2.92 -37.93
N THR A 10 5.51 -2.90 -38.24
CA THR A 10 4.50 -3.46 -37.35
C THR A 10 4.71 -4.95 -37.13
N GLN A 11 5.03 -5.71 -38.18
CA GLN A 11 5.32 -7.14 -38.06
C GLN A 11 6.53 -7.39 -37.16
N ALA A 12 7.63 -6.66 -37.36
CA ALA A 12 8.83 -6.77 -36.54
C ALA A 12 8.55 -6.45 -35.06
N HIS A 13 7.79 -5.38 -34.77
CA HIS A 13 7.41 -5.04 -33.40
C HIS A 13 6.52 -6.12 -32.76
N THR A 14 5.54 -6.65 -33.51
CA THR A 14 4.66 -7.72 -33.00
C THR A 14 5.43 -9.01 -32.74
N GLN A 15 6.38 -9.37 -33.60
CA GLN A 15 7.23 -10.55 -33.42
C GLN A 15 8.15 -10.39 -32.21
N ALA A 16 8.79 -9.23 -32.06
CA ALA A 16 9.65 -8.94 -30.92
C ALA A 16 8.87 -8.98 -29.59
N ALA A 17 7.64 -8.45 -29.57
CA ALA A 17 6.78 -8.50 -28.38
C ALA A 17 6.39 -9.94 -28.02
N LEU A 18 6.05 -10.77 -29.01
CA LEU A 18 5.73 -12.19 -28.78
C LEU A 18 6.94 -12.97 -28.25
N GLN A 19 8.12 -12.73 -28.82
CA GLN A 19 9.37 -13.34 -28.35
C GLN A 19 9.69 -12.95 -26.91
N ALA A 20 9.62 -11.66 -26.58
CA ALA A 20 9.85 -11.18 -25.22
C ALA A 20 8.87 -11.80 -24.20
N GLN A 21 7.61 -12.04 -24.60
CA GLN A 21 6.63 -12.69 -23.75
C GLN A 21 6.94 -14.16 -23.49
N LEU A 22 7.35 -14.91 -24.53
CA LEU A 22 7.77 -16.30 -24.40
C LEU A 22 9.02 -16.42 -23.53
N GLU A 23 10.04 -15.58 -23.76
CA GLU A 23 11.25 -15.55 -22.95
C GLU A 23 10.95 -15.23 -21.47
N ALA A 24 10.01 -14.33 -21.21
CA ALA A 24 9.61 -14.01 -19.85
C ALA A 24 8.95 -15.22 -19.15
N GLN A 25 8.11 -15.96 -19.88
CA GLN A 25 7.48 -17.18 -19.37
C GLN A 25 8.51 -18.27 -19.08
N GLU A 26 9.38 -18.58 -20.05
CA GLU A 26 10.44 -19.59 -19.88
C GLU A 26 11.37 -19.24 -18.70
N ARG A 27 11.73 -17.97 -18.55
CA ARG A 27 12.56 -17.51 -17.42
C ARG A 27 11.84 -17.62 -16.09
N ALA A 28 10.52 -17.41 -16.04
CA ALA A 28 9.72 -17.61 -14.85
C ALA A 28 9.63 -19.08 -14.46
N ASP A 29 9.40 -19.96 -15.43
CA ASP A 29 9.29 -21.41 -15.23
C ASP A 29 10.61 -22.03 -14.74
N VAL A 30 11.73 -21.66 -15.36
CA VAL A 30 13.07 -22.12 -14.94
C VAL A 30 13.39 -21.62 -13.53
N TRP A 31 13.12 -20.34 -13.23
CA TRP A 31 13.36 -19.78 -11.91
C TRP A 31 12.53 -20.49 -10.85
N TRP A 32 11.23 -20.70 -11.09
CA TRP A 32 10.33 -21.35 -10.15
C TRP A 32 10.76 -22.79 -9.88
N SER A 33 11.06 -23.55 -10.94
CA SER A 33 11.52 -24.94 -10.84
C SER A 33 12.84 -25.07 -10.07
N SER A 34 13.78 -24.13 -10.30
CA SER A 34 15.05 -24.06 -9.59
C SER A 34 14.88 -23.69 -8.12
N LEU A 35 14.02 -22.71 -7.83
CA LEU A 35 13.68 -22.28 -6.47
C LEU A 35 13.01 -23.41 -5.69
N LEU A 36 12.14 -24.19 -6.35
CA LEU A 36 11.51 -25.36 -5.76
C LEU A 36 12.55 -26.41 -5.38
N HIS A 37 13.48 -26.71 -6.29
CA HIS A 37 14.55 -27.69 -6.05
C HIS A 37 15.55 -27.27 -4.97
N THR A 38 15.91 -25.98 -4.89
CA THR A 38 16.97 -25.51 -3.97
C THR A 38 16.47 -25.16 -2.58
N ARG A 39 15.23 -24.68 -2.45
CA ARG A 39 14.70 -24.19 -1.16
C ARG A 39 13.81 -25.22 -0.46
N PHE A 40 13.25 -26.17 -1.20
CA PHE A 40 12.32 -27.17 -0.70
C PHE A 40 12.78 -28.59 -1.04
N GLU A 41 14.09 -28.86 -0.88
CA GLU A 41 14.60 -30.23 -0.81
C GLU A 41 13.68 -31.02 0.14
N ASP A 42 13.11 -32.10 -0.37
CA ASP A 42 12.17 -33.02 0.30
C ASP A 42 10.70 -32.58 0.47
N GLY A 43 10.19 -31.67 -0.37
CA GLY A 43 8.74 -31.57 -0.63
C GLY A 43 7.86 -31.21 0.57
N ALA A 44 8.45 -30.65 1.64
CA ALA A 44 7.77 -30.49 2.93
C ALA A 44 7.24 -29.07 3.20
N VAL A 45 7.44 -28.09 2.31
CA VAL A 45 6.95 -26.73 2.53
C VAL A 45 5.98 -26.35 1.43
N GLU A 46 4.69 -26.37 1.76
CA GLU A 46 3.70 -25.65 1.01
C GLU A 46 4.13 -24.17 0.95
N VAL A 47 4.52 -23.69 -0.23
CA VAL A 47 4.80 -22.27 -0.42
C VAL A 47 3.47 -21.55 -0.31
N GLY A 48 3.22 -20.94 0.85
CA GLY A 48 2.08 -20.05 1.02
C GLY A 48 2.06 -19.01 -0.10
N TRP A 49 0.85 -18.71 -0.60
CA TRP A 49 0.65 -17.78 -1.72
C TRP A 49 1.38 -16.44 -1.52
N ASP A 50 1.41 -15.93 -0.29
CA ASP A 50 2.10 -14.68 0.07
C ASP A 50 3.62 -14.77 -0.13
N GLU A 51 4.23 -15.91 0.17
CA GLU A 51 5.66 -16.13 0.01
C GLU A 51 6.04 -16.28 -1.46
N LEU A 52 5.20 -16.94 -2.26
CA LEU A 52 5.35 -16.97 -3.72
C LEU A 52 5.33 -15.54 -4.29
N VAL A 53 4.31 -14.74 -3.92
CA VAL A 53 4.17 -13.36 -4.41
C VAL A 53 5.37 -12.51 -3.99
N ARG A 54 5.88 -12.68 -2.77
CA ARG A 54 7.08 -11.98 -2.28
C ARG A 54 8.32 -12.31 -3.11
N LEU A 55 8.58 -13.59 -3.33
CA LEU A 55 9.74 -14.07 -4.10
C LEU A 55 9.65 -13.66 -5.57
N PHE A 56 8.46 -13.77 -6.16
CA PHE A 56 8.20 -13.34 -7.53
C PHE A 56 8.48 -11.85 -7.71
N ARG A 57 7.96 -11.00 -6.82
CA ARG A 57 8.22 -9.55 -6.87
C ARG A 57 9.71 -9.23 -6.71
N ALA A 58 10.40 -9.91 -5.80
CA ALA A 58 11.84 -9.70 -5.63
C ALA A 58 12.67 -10.08 -6.88
N LYS A 59 12.24 -11.10 -7.63
CA LYS A 59 12.94 -11.58 -8.83
C LYS A 59 12.61 -10.76 -10.08
N PHE A 60 11.34 -10.43 -10.29
CA PHE A 60 10.84 -9.88 -11.56
C PHE A 60 10.48 -8.41 -11.52
N VAL A 61 10.38 -7.79 -10.33
CA VAL A 61 10.14 -6.36 -10.19
C VAL A 61 11.41 -5.71 -9.62
N PRO A 62 12.25 -5.11 -10.48
CA PRO A 62 13.46 -4.45 -10.01
C PRO A 62 13.18 -3.41 -8.94
N LYS A 63 14.09 -3.26 -7.97
CA LYS A 63 13.92 -2.30 -6.86
C LYS A 63 13.60 -0.88 -7.33
N HIS A 64 14.28 -0.39 -8.36
CA HIS A 64 14.03 0.94 -8.92
C HIS A 64 12.60 1.12 -9.47
N ILE A 65 11.97 0.04 -9.94
CA ILE A 65 10.56 0.05 -10.36
C ILE A 65 9.65 0.09 -9.14
N GLN A 66 9.96 -0.69 -8.09
CA GLN A 66 9.20 -0.64 -6.83
C GLN A 66 9.26 0.75 -6.20
N ASP A 67 10.45 1.33 -6.11
CA ASP A 67 10.67 2.70 -5.59
C ASP A 67 9.89 3.74 -6.42
N LYS A 68 9.85 3.57 -7.75
CA LYS A 68 9.04 4.43 -8.63
C LYS A 68 7.54 4.30 -8.36
N MET A 69 7.02 3.08 -8.19
CA MET A 69 5.61 2.84 -7.88
C MET A 69 5.24 3.39 -6.50
N GLU A 70 6.14 3.29 -5.53
CA GLU A 70 5.98 3.91 -4.21
C GLU A 70 5.92 5.44 -4.30
N GLN A 71 6.81 6.07 -5.08
CA GLN A 71 6.77 7.51 -5.32
C GLN A 71 5.47 7.94 -6.03
N GLU A 72 5.00 7.14 -6.99
CA GLU A 72 3.71 7.36 -7.65
C GLU A 72 2.55 7.28 -6.65
N PHE A 73 2.56 6.29 -5.75
CA PHE A 73 1.57 6.19 -4.68
C PHE A 73 1.57 7.42 -3.75
N LEU A 74 2.77 7.87 -3.35
CA LEU A 74 2.95 9.03 -2.48
C LEU A 74 2.40 10.30 -3.12
N SER A 75 2.65 10.50 -4.41
CA SER A 75 2.19 11.65 -5.18
C SER A 75 0.77 11.49 -5.75
N LEU A 76 0.14 10.32 -5.60
CA LEU A 76 -1.18 10.03 -6.16
C LEU A 76 -2.25 10.99 -5.63
N THR A 77 -2.88 11.70 -6.57
CA THR A 77 -4.06 12.53 -6.36
C THR A 77 -5.13 12.16 -7.37
N GLN A 78 -6.40 12.44 -7.06
CA GLN A 78 -7.53 12.13 -7.94
C GLN A 78 -7.43 12.88 -9.27
N GLY A 79 -6.94 14.12 -9.28
CA GLY A 79 -6.79 14.91 -10.51
C GLY A 79 -8.10 15.00 -11.31
N SER A 80 -8.06 14.57 -12.58
CA SER A 80 -9.21 14.48 -13.49
C SER A 80 -9.95 13.13 -13.42
N MET A 81 -9.43 12.16 -12.68
CA MET A 81 -10.00 10.81 -12.58
C MET A 81 -11.34 10.83 -11.84
N THR A 82 -12.20 9.89 -12.19
CA THR A 82 -13.37 9.56 -11.37
C THR A 82 -12.90 9.00 -10.01
N VAL A 83 -13.78 9.03 -9.01
CA VAL A 83 -13.44 8.49 -7.68
C VAL A 83 -13.16 6.99 -7.76
N LEU A 84 -13.87 6.27 -8.63
CA LEU A 84 -13.68 4.83 -8.84
C LEU A 84 -12.33 4.50 -9.48
N GLU A 85 -11.94 5.26 -10.52
CA GLU A 85 -10.61 5.09 -11.13
C GLU A 85 -9.49 5.45 -10.15
N TYR A 86 -9.68 6.50 -9.36
CA TYR A 86 -8.73 6.89 -8.30
C TYR A 86 -8.60 5.80 -7.24
N GLU A 87 -9.71 5.21 -6.80
CA GLU A 87 -9.72 4.08 -5.86
C GLU A 87 -8.97 2.86 -6.43
N ALA A 88 -9.26 2.48 -7.68
CA ALA A 88 -8.57 1.37 -8.33
C ALA A 88 -7.05 1.60 -8.39
N ARG A 89 -6.62 2.80 -8.80
CA ARG A 89 -5.19 3.18 -8.79
C ARG A 89 -4.60 3.19 -7.39
N PHE A 90 -5.35 3.68 -6.40
CA PHE A 90 -4.91 3.69 -5.01
C PHE A 90 -4.69 2.27 -4.49
N ALA A 91 -5.62 1.35 -4.76
CA ALA A 91 -5.52 -0.05 -4.35
C ALA A 91 -4.35 -0.76 -5.06
N GLU A 92 -4.14 -0.51 -6.35
CA GLU A 92 -3.01 -1.04 -7.10
C GLU A 92 -1.66 -0.58 -6.53
N LEU A 93 -1.48 0.73 -6.37
CA LEU A 93 -0.23 1.33 -5.94
C LEU A 93 0.05 1.13 -4.44
N SER A 94 -0.98 0.95 -3.62
CA SER A 94 -0.81 0.67 -2.19
C SER A 94 0.01 -0.58 -1.88
N LYS A 95 0.08 -1.53 -2.83
CA LYS A 95 0.86 -2.77 -2.74
C LYS A 95 2.38 -2.52 -2.64
N TYR A 96 2.84 -1.35 -3.06
CA TYR A 96 4.24 -0.94 -3.07
C TYR A 96 4.62 -0.09 -1.85
N ALA A 97 3.64 0.36 -1.05
CA ALA A 97 3.88 1.18 0.13
C ALA A 97 3.24 0.57 1.39
N PRO A 98 3.56 -0.69 1.77
CA PRO A 98 2.92 -1.39 2.87
C PRO A 98 3.03 -0.63 4.20
N HIS A 99 4.13 0.10 4.42
CA HIS A 99 4.37 0.90 5.63
C HIS A 99 3.39 2.10 5.79
N ILE A 100 2.74 2.55 4.71
CA ILE A 100 1.74 3.64 4.75
C ILE A 100 0.34 3.08 4.97
N VAL A 101 0.05 1.92 4.38
CA VAL A 101 -1.29 1.32 4.39
C VAL A 101 -1.49 0.28 5.49
N ALA A 102 -0.45 -0.04 6.25
CA ALA A 102 -0.52 -0.93 7.42
C ALA A 102 -1.47 -0.43 8.51
N ASP A 103 -1.58 0.90 8.68
CA ASP A 103 -2.54 1.52 9.60
C ASP A 103 -3.73 2.04 8.79
N GLU A 104 -4.92 1.46 9.03
CA GLU A 104 -6.16 1.86 8.34
C GLU A 104 -6.44 3.36 8.47
N ARG A 105 -6.10 3.97 9.61
CA ARG A 105 -6.28 5.41 9.82
C ARG A 105 -5.36 6.22 8.90
N ARG A 106 -4.10 5.79 8.74
CA ARG A 106 -3.15 6.44 7.81
C ARG A 106 -3.57 6.23 6.36
N LYS A 107 -4.02 5.02 6.01
CA LYS A 107 -4.57 4.69 4.69
C LYS A 107 -5.75 5.59 4.32
N ALA A 108 -6.75 5.67 5.20
CA ALA A 108 -7.93 6.51 5.02
C ALA A 108 -7.57 7.99 4.92
N LYS A 109 -6.65 8.47 5.78
CA LYS A 109 -6.15 9.85 5.72
C LYS A 109 -5.48 10.16 4.38
N LYS A 110 -4.59 9.28 3.88
CA LYS A 110 -3.93 9.46 2.58
C LYS A 110 -4.94 9.49 1.44
N PHE A 111 -5.92 8.59 1.46
CA PHE A 111 -7.00 8.55 0.46
C PHE A 111 -7.77 9.88 0.43
N VAL A 112 -8.26 10.35 1.57
CA VAL A 112 -9.01 11.61 1.67
C VAL A 112 -8.15 12.82 1.27
N MET A 113 -6.87 12.83 1.60
CA MET A 113 -5.95 13.91 1.20
C MET A 113 -5.72 13.94 -0.32
N GLY A 114 -5.72 12.80 -0.99
CA GLY A 114 -5.57 12.72 -2.44
C GLY A 114 -6.84 13.02 -3.23
N LEU A 115 -8.03 13.04 -2.60
CA LEU A 115 -9.28 13.44 -3.26
C LEU A 115 -9.27 14.91 -3.70
N ARG A 116 -10.08 15.21 -4.72
CA ARG A 116 -10.27 16.60 -5.19
C ARG A 116 -10.74 17.51 -4.05
N PRO A 117 -10.27 18.77 -3.97
CA PRO A 117 -10.62 19.68 -2.88
C PRO A 117 -12.13 19.83 -2.63
N SER A 118 -12.93 19.86 -3.69
CA SER A 118 -14.39 19.95 -3.59
C SER A 118 -15.04 18.74 -2.93
N LEU A 119 -14.52 17.52 -3.17
CA LEU A 119 -14.98 16.30 -2.52
C LEU A 119 -14.52 16.26 -1.06
N ARG A 120 -13.27 16.63 -0.81
CA ARG A 120 -12.70 16.69 0.54
C ARG A 120 -13.47 17.66 1.44
N MET A 121 -13.82 18.85 0.94
CA MET A 121 -14.63 19.82 1.68
C MET A 121 -16.02 19.29 2.02
N ARG A 122 -16.68 18.57 1.09
CA ARG A 122 -17.98 17.95 1.37
C ARG A 122 -17.89 16.88 2.45
N LEU A 123 -16.85 16.03 2.40
CA LEU A 123 -16.59 15.02 3.43
C LEU A 123 -16.34 15.64 4.82
N VAL A 124 -15.59 16.73 4.89
CA VAL A 124 -15.35 17.44 6.16
C VAL A 124 -16.63 18.12 6.66
N ALA A 125 -17.42 18.70 5.76
CA ALA A 125 -18.70 19.30 6.13
C ALA A 125 -19.74 18.26 6.59
N SER A 126 -19.70 17.04 6.03
CA SER A 126 -20.61 15.94 6.40
C SER A 126 -20.21 15.24 7.68
N TYR A 127 -18.97 15.40 8.15
CA TYR A 127 -18.50 14.93 9.45
C TYR A 127 -18.10 16.13 10.32
N PRO A 128 -19.08 16.79 10.99
CA PRO A 128 -18.78 17.79 12.00
C PRO A 128 -17.82 17.16 13.01
N ARG A 129 -16.72 17.86 13.30
CA ARG A 129 -15.78 17.48 14.36
C ARG A 129 -16.57 17.31 15.67
N ALA A 130 -16.90 16.06 15.99
CA ALA A 130 -17.50 15.69 17.26
C ALA A 130 -16.48 16.04 18.36
N GLY A 131 -16.68 17.18 19.01
CA GLY A 131 -15.77 17.66 20.05
C GLY A 131 -15.57 19.18 20.15
N ALA A 132 -16.29 20.01 19.40
CA ALA A 132 -16.39 21.43 19.78
C ALA A 132 -17.36 21.55 20.97
N GLN A 133 -16.81 21.38 22.17
CA GLN A 133 -17.52 21.55 23.44
C GLN A 133 -18.18 22.93 23.45
N ARG A 134 -19.50 22.89 23.54
CA ARG A 134 -20.38 24.00 23.83
C ARG A 134 -19.91 24.60 25.15
N GLY A 135 -19.44 25.85 25.13
CA GLY A 135 -19.13 26.59 26.34
C GLY A 135 -20.35 26.61 27.26
N VAL A 136 -20.32 25.82 28.32
CA VAL A 136 -21.22 25.97 29.45
C VAL A 136 -20.58 27.02 30.35
N SER A 137 -21.13 28.23 30.24
CA SER A 137 -20.99 29.27 31.24
C SER A 137 -21.63 28.77 32.55
N ALA A 138 -20.82 28.64 33.59
CA ALA A 138 -21.28 28.63 34.97
C ALA A 138 -20.14 29.19 35.83
N GLY A 139 -20.38 30.34 36.44
CA GLY A 139 -19.45 30.96 37.39
C GLY A 139 -19.40 30.21 38.71
N GLY A 140 -18.30 30.40 39.44
CA GLY A 140 -18.13 29.95 40.81
C GLY A 140 -16.66 30.05 41.19
N ARG A 141 -16.38 30.89 42.19
CA ARG A 141 -15.04 31.21 42.70
C ARG A 141 -14.54 30.13 43.68
N ASP A 142 -13.28 30.34 44.08
CA ASP A 142 -12.58 29.75 45.24
C ASP A 142 -12.00 28.36 44.97
N GLY A 143 -10.78 27.97 45.35
CA GLY A 143 -9.65 28.57 46.03
C GLY A 143 -8.54 27.49 46.11
N ALA A 144 -7.31 27.91 46.35
CA ALA A 144 -6.02 27.19 46.39
C ALA A 144 -5.95 25.73 46.93
N VAL A 145 -4.97 24.94 46.43
CA VAL A 145 -3.86 24.25 47.16
C VAL A 145 -3.11 23.29 46.18
N SER A 146 -1.87 23.55 45.78
CA SER A 146 -0.57 23.08 46.33
C SER A 146 -0.36 21.54 46.40
N GLY A 147 0.65 21.06 45.65
CA GLY A 147 1.61 20.04 46.13
C GLY A 147 1.49 18.59 45.64
N GLY A 148 2.63 18.05 45.16
CA GLY A 148 3.00 16.61 45.15
C GLY A 148 2.73 15.88 43.83
N GLU A 149 3.73 15.41 43.05
CA GLU A 149 4.51 14.16 43.26
C GLU A 149 3.59 12.92 43.07
N GLU A 150 3.80 11.87 42.27
CA GLU A 150 4.92 11.23 41.56
C GLU A 150 4.34 10.43 40.37
N GLY A 151 5.09 10.07 39.33
CA GLY A 151 5.75 8.76 39.27
C GLY A 151 4.81 7.63 38.82
N PHE A 152 4.65 7.42 37.51
CA PHE A 152 4.10 6.14 36.99
C PHE A 152 4.77 5.77 35.67
N LEU A 153 5.89 5.04 35.79
CA LEU A 153 6.42 4.14 34.78
C LEU A 153 6.59 2.78 35.46
N GLU A 154 5.55 1.96 35.46
CA GLU A 154 5.66 0.50 35.56
C GLU A 154 5.14 -0.06 34.24
N GLU A 155 6.02 -0.57 33.37
CA GLU A 155 6.40 -1.98 33.35
C GLU A 155 5.17 -2.90 33.35
N ALA A 156 4.63 -3.16 32.16
CA ALA A 156 3.89 -4.38 31.88
C ALA A 156 4.79 -5.29 31.03
N SER A 157 5.77 -5.92 31.69
CA SER A 157 6.39 -7.12 31.18
C SER A 157 5.39 -8.27 31.34
N SER A 158 5.07 -8.89 30.20
CA SER A 158 4.92 -10.34 30.02
C SER A 158 4.25 -11.13 31.15
N THR A 159 3.01 -11.59 30.94
CA THR A 159 2.56 -12.91 31.41
C THR A 159 1.42 -13.42 30.52
N ILE A 160 1.75 -14.41 29.71
CA ILE A 160 0.82 -15.36 29.08
C ILE A 160 0.31 -16.31 30.18
N PRO A 161 -0.94 -16.77 30.10
CA PRO A 161 -1.17 -18.19 30.38
C PRO A 161 -1.96 -18.90 29.28
N GLU A 162 -1.39 -20.01 28.85
CA GLU A 162 -2.10 -21.19 28.35
C GLU A 162 -3.10 -21.69 29.40
N ALA A 163 -4.21 -22.26 28.92
CA ALA A 163 -4.63 -23.66 29.17
C ALA A 163 -6.15 -23.76 29.23
N GLY A 164 -6.68 -24.77 28.53
CA GLY A 164 -8.08 -25.19 28.55
C GLY A 164 -8.44 -26.01 27.34
#